data_AF-A0A965B973-F1
#
_entry.id   AF-A0A965B973-F1
#
_cell.length_a   1.000
_cell.length_b   1.000
_cell.length_c   1.000
_cell.angle_alpha   90.00
_cell.angle_beta   90.00
_cell.angle_gamma   90.00
#
_symmetry.space_group_name_H-M   'P 1'
#
loop_
_entity.id
_entity.type
_entity.pdbx_description
1 polymer ?
#
loop_
_entity_poly.entity_id
_entity_poly.type
_entity_poly.pdbx_seq_one_letter_code
_entity_poly.pdbx_strand_id
1 'polypeptide(L)'
;FLDWLEPDVSPGYLQLNGLFFILFGGAGAWLRAILPAARMRSVAPDGPWIDLEVPVWIAFTVLMACLVLALYLRQRPVATRIGAVGGVVGLIALAVTSLAYAPATVAPPYTVVSIVGGALALGTSWNGMMLGHWYLNTPRLAPRPLVRLNQAMAAVVVGQGAYAALLATVIAPAVVESWFFWVRVGVGLVFPLALSVPVHLTARVRSMMSATGLLYIALGAILAGELVGRLFLFFGQVPI
;
A
#
# COMPACT_ATOMS: atom_id res chain seq x y z
N PHE A 1 22.31 -1.23 -26.54
CA PHE A 1 21.93 -2.06 -25.38
C PHE A 1 21.51 -1.23 -24.15
N LEU A 2 21.10 0.04 -24.32
CA LEU A 2 20.63 0.94 -23.25
C LEU A 2 19.56 1.89 -23.81
N ASP A 3 18.39 1.37 -24.20
CA ASP A 3 17.22 2.19 -24.57
C ASP A 3 16.28 2.34 -23.37
N TRP A 4 16.78 2.91 -22.28
CA TRP A 4 16.01 3.22 -21.05
C TRP A 4 15.36 4.61 -21.09
N LEU A 5 15.30 5.25 -22.26
CA LEU A 5 14.90 6.65 -22.43
C LEU A 5 13.52 6.85 -23.04
N GLU A 6 12.83 5.80 -23.48
CA GLU A 6 11.37 5.90 -23.58
C GLU A 6 10.82 5.86 -22.16
N PRO A 7 10.08 6.90 -21.70
CA PRO A 7 9.40 6.79 -20.43
C PRO A 7 8.33 5.71 -20.61
N ASP A 8 8.60 4.50 -20.11
CA ASP A 8 7.66 3.38 -20.04
C ASP A 8 6.31 3.80 -19.39
N VAL A 9 6.32 4.94 -18.69
CA VAL A 9 5.19 5.55 -18.00
C VAL A 9 5.15 7.06 -18.28
N SER A 10 3.98 7.57 -18.68
CA SER A 10 3.80 8.98 -19.03
C SER A 10 3.92 9.91 -17.80
N PRO A 11 4.36 11.18 -17.97
CA PRO A 11 4.37 12.16 -16.88
C PRO A 11 2.97 12.44 -16.31
N GLY A 12 1.92 12.36 -17.13
CA GLY A 12 0.54 12.56 -16.68
C GLY A 12 0.09 11.51 -15.68
N TYR A 13 0.47 10.24 -15.89
CA TYR A 13 0.23 9.18 -14.90
C TYR A 13 0.95 9.45 -13.58
N LEU A 14 2.20 9.92 -13.63
CA LEU A 14 2.97 10.24 -12.42
C LEU A 14 2.37 11.42 -11.65
N GLN A 15 1.88 12.44 -12.35
CA GLN A 15 1.16 13.57 -11.74
C GLN A 15 -0.12 13.11 -11.08
N LEU A 16 -0.93 12.28 -11.75
CA LEU A 16 -2.16 11.73 -11.20
C LEU A 16 -1.90 10.91 -9.92
N ASN A 17 -0.89 10.03 -9.92
CA ASN A 17 -0.53 9.28 -8.71
C ASN A 17 0.00 10.18 -7.60
N GLY A 18 0.78 11.21 -7.95
CA GLY A 18 1.21 12.23 -6.99
C GLY A 18 0.02 12.92 -6.30
N LEU A 19 -1.04 13.25 -7.04
CA LEU A 19 -2.28 13.79 -6.47
C LEU A 19 -2.94 12.81 -5.50
N PHE A 20 -3.01 11.52 -5.85
CA PHE A 20 -3.54 10.51 -4.91
C PHE A 20 -2.69 10.37 -3.65
N PHE A 21 -1.36 10.44 -3.74
CA PHE A 21 -0.51 10.42 -2.55
C PHE A 21 -0.71 11.66 -1.66
N ILE A 22 -0.95 12.84 -2.25
CA ILE A 22 -1.33 14.04 -1.49
C ILE A 22 -2.67 13.82 -0.79
N LEU A 23 -3.66 13.25 -1.49
CA LEU A 23 -4.98 12.98 -0.92
C LEU A 23 -4.89 11.97 0.24
N PHE A 24 -4.17 10.86 0.07
CA PHE A 24 -4.03 9.84 1.11
C PHE A 24 -3.20 10.32 2.31
N GLY A 25 -2.07 10.99 2.06
CA GLY A 25 -1.25 11.57 3.13
C GLY A 25 -1.98 12.67 3.89
N GLY A 26 -2.67 13.55 3.16
CA GLY A 26 -3.51 14.61 3.72
C GLY A 26 -4.68 14.06 4.52
N ALA A 27 -5.39 13.05 4.00
CA ALA A 27 -6.45 12.37 4.73
C ALA A 27 -5.93 11.70 6.02
N GLY A 28 -4.75 11.08 5.98
CA GLY A 28 -4.11 10.50 7.17
C GLY A 28 -3.84 11.55 8.25
N ALA A 29 -3.18 12.65 7.89
CA ALA A 29 -2.92 13.77 8.81
C ALA A 29 -4.22 14.41 9.33
N TRP A 30 -5.22 14.59 8.46
CA TRP A 30 -6.51 15.18 8.81
C TRP A 30 -7.33 14.30 9.76
N LEU A 31 -7.47 13.01 9.45
CA LEU A 31 -8.16 12.04 10.32
C LEU A 31 -7.52 12.02 11.71
N ARG A 32 -6.19 12.10 11.77
CA ARG A 32 -5.46 12.12 13.04
C ARG A 32 -5.70 13.39 13.85
N ALA A 33 -5.75 14.54 13.19
CA ALA A 33 -6.02 15.82 13.84
C ALA A 33 -7.45 15.90 14.41
N ILE A 34 -8.42 15.27 13.75
CA ILE A 34 -9.84 15.34 14.14
C ILE A 34 -10.27 14.22 15.09
N LEU A 35 -9.68 13.03 14.96
CA LEU A 35 -9.96 11.90 15.83
C LEU A 35 -8.90 11.84 16.94
N PRO A 36 -9.13 12.48 18.11
CA PRO A 36 -8.18 12.42 19.21
C PRO A 36 -7.94 10.96 19.58
N ALA A 37 -6.66 10.61 19.77
CA ALA A 37 -6.18 9.27 20.09
C ALA A 37 -6.99 8.61 21.22
N ALA A 38 -7.45 9.43 22.18
CA ALA A 38 -8.27 9.06 23.32
C ALA A 38 -9.63 8.39 22.98
N ARG A 39 -10.14 8.48 21.74
CA ARG A 39 -11.36 7.78 21.32
C ARG A 39 -11.13 6.37 20.76
N MET A 40 -9.89 6.01 20.40
CA MET A 40 -9.53 4.66 19.96
C MET A 40 -9.11 3.81 21.17
N ARG A 41 -10.08 3.49 22.04
CA ARG A 41 -9.89 2.96 23.41
C ARG A 41 -9.43 1.48 23.53
N SER A 42 -8.50 1.01 22.71
CA SER A 42 -7.96 -0.37 22.84
C SER A 42 -6.43 -0.48 22.79
N VAL A 43 -5.74 0.56 22.30
CA VAL A 43 -4.29 0.73 22.43
C VAL A 43 -4.11 2.08 23.10
N ALA A 44 -3.60 2.12 24.34
CA ALA A 44 -3.27 3.39 24.98
C ALA A 44 -2.17 4.05 24.13
N PRO A 45 -2.48 5.16 23.44
CA PRO A 45 -1.48 5.85 22.67
C PRO A 45 -0.59 6.58 23.68
N ASP A 46 0.47 5.90 24.11
CA ASP A 46 1.47 6.44 25.02
C ASP A 46 2.84 6.43 24.34
N GLY A 47 3.51 7.58 24.31
CA GLY A 47 4.90 7.69 23.85
C GLY A 47 5.14 8.73 22.75
N PRO A 48 6.43 9.00 22.45
CA PRO A 48 6.84 10.09 21.56
C PRO A 48 6.37 9.92 20.10
N TRP A 49 5.95 8.71 19.70
CA TRP A 49 5.57 8.39 18.32
C TRP A 49 4.25 9.01 17.89
N ILE A 50 3.33 9.24 18.84
CA ILE A 50 2.02 9.85 18.55
C ILE A 50 2.16 11.31 18.13
N ASP A 51 3.02 12.05 18.84
CA ASP A 51 3.26 13.46 18.53
C ASP A 51 4.04 13.61 17.21
N LEU A 52 4.81 12.59 16.81
CA LEU A 52 5.55 12.56 15.55
C LEU A 52 4.71 12.14 14.34
N GLU A 53 3.57 11.47 14.55
CA GLU A 53 2.76 10.94 13.45
C GLU A 53 2.26 12.05 12.50
N VAL A 54 1.61 13.08 13.05
CA VAL A 54 1.05 14.17 12.23
C VAL A 54 2.14 14.96 11.48
N PRO A 55 3.25 15.41 12.12
CA PRO A 55 4.32 16.10 11.41
C PRO A 55 4.92 15.28 10.26
N VAL A 56 5.12 13.98 10.44
CA VAL A 56 5.74 13.14 9.41
C VAL A 56 4.78 12.92 8.22
N TRP A 57 3.48 12.73 8.47
CA TRP A 57 2.47 12.67 7.40
C TRP A 57 2.30 14.00 6.66
N ILE A 58 2.41 15.14 7.37
CA ILE A 58 2.44 16.47 6.74
C ILE A 58 3.69 16.59 5.85
N ALA A 59 4.86 16.22 6.35
CA ALA A 59 6.11 16.26 5.58
C ALA A 59 6.02 15.39 4.31
N PHE A 60 5.46 14.17 4.42
CA PHE A 60 5.18 13.31 3.27
C PHE A 60 4.26 14.01 2.27
N THR A 61 3.13 14.57 2.75
CA THR A 61 2.14 15.26 1.90
C THR A 61 2.76 16.45 1.16
N VAL A 62 3.58 17.25 1.84
CA VAL A 62 4.30 18.38 1.25
C VAL A 62 5.30 17.90 0.19
N LEU A 63 6.06 16.82 0.46
CA LEU A 63 6.97 16.25 -0.52
C LEU A 63 6.22 15.75 -1.77
N MET A 64 5.03 15.16 -1.61
CA MET A 64 4.21 14.74 -2.75
C MET A 64 3.66 15.94 -3.53
N ALA A 65 3.31 17.04 -2.87
CA ALA A 65 2.97 18.30 -3.54
C ALA A 65 4.16 18.87 -4.33
N CYS A 66 5.36 18.87 -3.74
CA CYS A 66 6.58 19.27 -4.43
C CYS A 66 6.92 18.34 -5.61
N LEU A 67 6.65 17.03 -5.49
CA LEU A 67 6.80 16.08 -6.60
C LEU A 67 5.89 16.45 -7.77
N VAL A 68 4.60 16.68 -7.50
CA VAL A 68 3.63 17.08 -8.53
C VAL A 68 4.06 18.40 -9.18
N LEU A 69 4.49 19.39 -8.40
CA LEU A 69 5.00 20.66 -8.91
C LEU A 69 6.25 20.47 -9.78
N ALA A 70 7.22 19.67 -9.35
CA ALA A 70 8.43 19.39 -10.12
C ALA A 70 8.10 18.67 -11.45
N LEU A 71 7.13 17.73 -11.44
CA LEU A 71 6.63 17.08 -12.65
C LEU A 71 5.91 18.06 -13.57
N TYR A 72 5.12 18.99 -13.02
CA TYR A 72 4.43 20.04 -13.79
C TYR A 72 5.42 21.02 -14.45
N LEU A 73 6.45 21.44 -13.70
CA LEU A 73 7.54 22.28 -14.18
C LEU A 73 8.55 21.52 -15.08
N ARG A 74 8.27 20.25 -15.41
CA ARG A 74 9.11 19.38 -16.25
C ARG A 74 10.54 19.16 -15.73
N GLN A 75 10.75 19.35 -14.42
CA GLN A 75 12.04 19.18 -13.74
C GLN A 75 12.26 17.72 -13.34
N ARG A 76 12.42 16.83 -14.33
CA ARG A 76 12.56 15.37 -14.12
C ARG A 76 13.63 14.96 -13.08
N PRO A 77 14.88 15.46 -13.10
CA PRO A 77 15.87 15.02 -12.12
C PRO A 77 15.50 15.43 -10.68
N VAL A 78 14.86 16.58 -10.52
CA VAL A 78 14.35 17.06 -9.23
C VAL A 78 13.19 16.19 -8.78
N ALA A 79 12.23 15.91 -9.66
CA ALA A 79 11.10 15.03 -9.37
C ALA A 79 11.56 13.63 -8.93
N THR A 80 12.57 13.05 -9.58
CA THR A 80 13.13 11.75 -9.17
C THR A 80 13.73 11.80 -7.76
N ARG A 81 14.49 12.84 -7.42
CA ARG A 81 15.07 13.01 -6.08
C ARG A 81 13.98 13.21 -5.02
N ILE A 82 13.00 14.07 -5.28
CA ILE A 82 11.86 14.29 -4.38
C ILE A 82 11.07 13.00 -4.20
N GLY A 83 10.82 12.24 -5.28
CA GLY A 83 10.14 10.95 -5.21
C GLY A 83 10.90 9.93 -4.35
N ALA A 84 12.23 9.85 -4.51
CA ALA A 84 13.06 8.97 -3.69
C ALA A 84 13.03 9.36 -2.20
N VAL A 85 13.22 10.64 -1.89
CA VAL A 85 13.13 11.16 -0.51
C VAL A 85 11.72 10.96 0.06
N GLY A 86 10.69 11.23 -0.74
CA GLY A 86 9.29 11.02 -0.37
C GLY A 86 8.97 9.56 -0.09
N GLY A 87 9.55 8.61 -0.84
CA GLY A 87 9.46 7.19 -0.54
C GLY A 87 10.05 6.83 0.82
N VAL A 88 11.23 7.36 1.14
CA VAL A 88 11.86 7.17 2.47
C VAL A 88 11.02 7.79 3.58
N VAL A 89 10.56 9.03 3.39
CA VAL A 89 9.69 9.72 4.38
C VAL A 89 8.35 9.00 4.55
N GLY A 90 7.79 8.43 3.48
CA GLY A 90 6.59 7.60 3.56
C GLY A 90 6.80 6.31 4.35
N LEU A 91 7.95 5.64 4.19
CA LEU A 91 8.32 4.49 5.02
C LEU A 91 8.50 4.88 6.49
N ILE A 92 9.10 6.04 6.77
CA ILE A 92 9.22 6.58 8.12
C ILE A 92 7.82 6.88 8.69
N ALA A 93 6.92 7.48 7.91
CA ALA A 93 5.54 7.76 8.31
C ALA A 93 4.81 6.48 8.73
N LEU A 94 4.91 5.43 7.90
CA LEU A 94 4.33 4.12 8.20
C LEU A 94 4.95 3.51 9.47
N ALA A 95 6.27 3.59 9.63
CA ALA A 95 6.94 3.08 10.82
C ALA A 95 6.51 3.83 12.10
N VAL A 96 6.43 5.16 12.04
CA VAL A 96 5.94 5.98 13.17
C VAL A 96 4.50 5.62 13.52
N THR A 97 3.62 5.50 12.54
CA THR A 97 2.24 5.01 12.75
C THR A 97 2.24 3.60 13.35
N SER A 98 3.07 2.67 12.87
CA SER A 98 3.19 1.33 13.45
C SER A 98 3.62 1.32 14.90
N LEU A 99 4.58 2.17 15.27
CA LEU A 99 5.06 2.27 16.65
C LEU A 99 4.03 2.97 17.55
N ALA A 100 3.28 3.93 17.02
CA ALA A 100 2.21 4.62 17.74
C ALA A 100 1.02 3.70 18.09
N TYR A 101 0.75 2.69 17.26
CA TYR A 101 -0.37 1.74 17.45
C TYR A 101 0.07 0.29 17.70
N ALA A 102 1.33 0.08 18.10
CA ALA A 102 1.80 -1.26 18.44
C ALA A 102 1.08 -1.76 19.71
N PRO A 103 0.43 -2.95 19.68
CA PRO A 103 -0.19 -3.48 20.89
C PRO A 103 0.87 -3.86 21.92
N ALA A 104 0.61 -3.65 23.20
CA ALA A 104 1.54 -4.00 24.28
C ALA A 104 1.81 -5.50 24.40
N THR A 105 0.92 -6.33 23.84
CA THR A 105 0.99 -7.80 23.86
C THR A 105 1.97 -8.38 22.83
N VAL A 106 2.42 -7.60 21.85
CA VAL A 106 3.25 -8.09 20.74
C VAL A 106 4.40 -7.14 20.46
N ALA A 107 5.56 -7.68 20.07
CA ALA A 107 6.72 -6.84 19.79
C ALA A 107 6.45 -5.85 18.63
N PRO A 108 6.87 -4.57 18.72
CA PRO A 108 6.58 -3.56 17.70
C PRO A 108 6.96 -3.91 16.25
N PRO A 109 8.04 -4.69 15.97
CA PRO A 109 8.37 -5.09 14.60
C PRO A 109 7.25 -5.85 13.88
N TYR A 110 6.41 -6.61 14.59
CA TYR A 110 5.26 -7.30 13.98
C TYR A 110 4.27 -6.27 13.41
N THR A 111 3.92 -5.24 14.18
CA THR A 111 3.05 -4.14 13.70
C THR A 111 3.66 -3.37 12.54
N VAL A 112 4.98 -3.19 12.50
CA VAL A 112 5.67 -2.60 11.36
C VAL A 112 5.49 -3.47 10.10
N VAL A 113 5.74 -4.77 10.20
CA VAL A 113 5.59 -5.70 9.06
C VAL A 113 4.15 -5.76 8.56
N SER A 114 3.16 -5.78 9.46
CA SER A 114 1.74 -5.75 9.11
C SER A 114 1.35 -4.47 8.36
N ILE A 115 1.65 -3.30 8.93
CA ILE A 115 1.23 -2.03 8.33
C ILE A 115 1.98 -1.74 7.03
N VAL A 116 3.30 -1.94 7.00
CA VAL A 116 4.12 -1.73 5.79
C VAL A 116 3.74 -2.73 4.71
N GLY A 117 3.53 -4.00 5.05
CA GLY A 117 3.12 -5.02 4.09
C GLY A 117 1.73 -4.75 3.51
N GLY A 118 0.78 -4.33 4.33
CA GLY A 118 -0.53 -3.88 3.87
C GLY A 118 -0.47 -2.65 2.96
N ALA A 119 0.37 -1.66 3.31
CA ALA A 119 0.60 -0.48 2.47
C ALA A 119 1.24 -0.85 1.12
N LEU A 120 2.18 -1.80 1.10
CA LEU A 120 2.77 -2.32 -0.13
C LEU A 120 1.74 -3.10 -0.98
N ALA A 121 0.88 -3.91 -0.37
CA ALA A 121 -0.15 -4.67 -1.07
C ALA A 121 -1.18 -3.73 -1.73
N LEU A 122 -1.67 -2.74 -0.98
CA LEU A 122 -2.58 -1.71 -1.50
C LEU A 122 -1.89 -0.82 -2.53
N GLY A 123 -0.64 -0.40 -2.27
CA GLY A 123 0.11 0.46 -3.17
C GLY A 123 0.41 -0.21 -4.51
N THR A 124 0.84 -1.47 -4.52
CA THR A 124 1.15 -2.20 -5.75
C THR A 124 -0.10 -2.50 -6.58
N SER A 125 -1.20 -2.92 -5.94
CA SER A 125 -2.48 -3.17 -6.62
C SER A 125 -3.12 -1.88 -7.14
N TRP A 126 -3.13 -0.80 -6.35
CA TRP A 126 -3.61 0.53 -6.78
C TRP A 126 -2.83 1.05 -7.98
N ASN A 127 -1.49 1.07 -7.91
CA ASN A 127 -0.66 1.57 -8.99
C ASN A 127 -0.79 0.69 -10.24
N GLY A 128 -0.89 -0.63 -10.08
CA GLY A 128 -1.13 -1.56 -11.18
C GLY A 128 -2.47 -1.30 -11.87
N MET A 129 -3.54 -1.18 -11.09
CA MET A 129 -4.88 -0.87 -11.58
C MET A 129 -4.93 0.47 -12.32
N MET A 130 -4.40 1.54 -11.71
CA MET A 130 -4.34 2.87 -12.32
C MET A 130 -3.51 2.87 -13.60
N LEU A 131 -2.41 2.10 -13.63
CA LEU A 131 -1.56 2.01 -14.82
C LEU A 131 -2.30 1.27 -15.95
N GLY A 132 -2.97 0.18 -15.63
CA GLY A 132 -3.83 -0.55 -16.57
C GLY A 132 -4.90 0.36 -17.18
N HIS A 133 -5.58 1.14 -16.34
CA HIS A 133 -6.60 2.09 -16.78
C HIS A 133 -6.00 3.18 -17.68
N TRP A 134 -4.83 3.73 -17.30
CA TRP A 134 -4.11 4.70 -18.13
C TRP A 134 -3.79 4.15 -19.52
N TYR A 135 -3.42 2.88 -19.62
CA TYR A 135 -3.05 2.24 -20.89
C TYR A 135 -4.25 2.04 -21.83
N LEU A 136 -5.48 2.04 -21.32
CA LEU A 136 -6.69 2.04 -22.16
C LEU A 136 -6.79 3.32 -23.00
N ASN A 137 -6.32 4.44 -22.46
CA ASN A 137 -6.32 5.73 -23.16
C ASN A 137 -4.96 6.05 -23.83
N THR A 138 -3.95 5.19 -23.66
CA THR A 138 -2.64 5.35 -24.31
C THR A 138 -2.07 3.99 -24.72
N PRO A 139 -2.56 3.38 -25.82
CA PRO A 139 -2.31 1.97 -26.15
C PRO A 139 -0.86 1.62 -26.52
N ARG A 140 0.01 2.62 -26.70
CA ARG A 140 1.39 2.44 -27.18
C ARG A 140 2.41 2.16 -26.09
N LEU A 141 1.99 2.08 -24.82
CA LEU A 141 2.90 1.90 -23.68
C LEU A 141 3.31 0.43 -23.50
N ALA A 142 4.55 0.20 -23.07
CA ALA A 142 5.10 -1.14 -22.88
C ALA A 142 4.40 -1.89 -21.74
N PRO A 143 4.04 -3.18 -21.88
CA PRO A 143 3.36 -3.93 -20.81
C PRO A 143 4.25 -4.25 -19.60
N ARG A 144 5.57 -4.01 -19.70
CA ARG A 144 6.57 -4.38 -18.68
C ARG A 144 6.30 -3.80 -17.30
N PRO A 145 5.97 -2.51 -17.12
CA PRO A 145 5.75 -1.95 -15.79
C PRO A 145 4.49 -2.54 -15.12
N LEU A 146 3.43 -2.81 -15.88
CA LEU A 146 2.22 -3.47 -15.36
C LEU A 146 2.55 -4.88 -14.86
N VAL A 147 3.31 -5.64 -15.64
CA VAL A 147 3.76 -6.99 -15.25
C VAL A 147 4.61 -6.93 -13.98
N ARG A 148 5.54 -5.98 -13.87
CA ARG A 148 6.37 -5.79 -12.67
C ARG A 148 5.53 -5.43 -11.44
N LEU A 149 4.53 -4.57 -11.59
CA LEU A 149 3.62 -4.21 -10.49
C LEU A 149 2.78 -5.42 -10.04
N ASN A 150 2.27 -6.23 -10.98
CA ASN A 150 1.55 -7.45 -10.65
C ASN A 150 2.45 -8.48 -9.93
N GLN A 151 3.71 -8.63 -10.37
CA GLN A 151 4.67 -9.50 -9.71
C GLN A 151 5.03 -9.00 -8.30
N ALA A 152 5.22 -7.69 -8.13
CA ALA A 152 5.45 -7.09 -6.82
C ALA A 152 4.25 -7.28 -5.89
N MET A 153 3.03 -7.08 -6.38
CA MET A 153 1.79 -7.36 -5.64
C MET A 153 1.74 -8.83 -5.20
N ALA A 154 1.97 -9.77 -6.11
CA ALA A 154 1.98 -11.19 -5.79
C ALA A 154 3.05 -11.55 -4.73
N ALA A 155 4.26 -11.01 -4.86
CA ALA A 155 5.34 -11.24 -3.90
C ALA A 155 5.01 -10.69 -2.51
N VAL A 156 4.44 -9.48 -2.43
CA VAL A 156 4.00 -8.89 -1.16
C VAL A 156 2.87 -9.71 -0.53
N VAL A 157 1.89 -10.13 -1.32
CA VAL A 157 0.76 -10.96 -0.83
C VAL A 157 1.25 -12.32 -0.32
N VAL A 158 2.21 -12.96 -1.00
CA VAL A 158 2.85 -14.18 -0.49
C VAL A 158 3.57 -13.93 0.83
N GLY A 159 4.32 -12.84 0.93
CA GLY A 159 4.99 -12.44 2.18
C GLY A 159 3.99 -12.19 3.31
N GLN A 160 2.87 -11.51 3.03
CA GLN A 160 1.78 -11.30 3.98
C GLN A 160 1.10 -12.61 4.38
N GLY A 161 0.94 -13.57 3.45
CA GLY A 161 0.42 -14.91 3.76
C GLY A 161 1.34 -15.69 4.70
N ALA A 162 2.66 -15.68 4.43
CA ALA A 162 3.64 -16.29 5.31
C ALA A 162 3.66 -15.63 6.71
N TYR A 163 3.55 -14.30 6.75
CA TYR A 163 3.46 -13.54 7.97
C TYR A 163 2.18 -13.85 8.77
N ALA A 164 1.02 -13.92 8.10
CA ALA A 164 -0.24 -14.30 8.73
C ALA A 164 -0.19 -15.73 9.28
N ALA A 165 0.40 -16.67 8.55
CA ALA A 165 0.60 -18.04 9.01
C ALA A 165 1.52 -18.11 10.24
N LEU A 166 2.61 -17.33 10.25
CA LEU A 166 3.51 -17.23 11.41
C LEU A 166 2.76 -16.73 12.65
N LEU A 167 2.00 -15.65 12.53
CA LEU A 167 1.23 -15.11 13.66
C LEU A 167 0.18 -16.10 14.16
N ALA A 168 -0.56 -16.72 13.24
CA ALA A 168 -1.61 -17.69 13.54
C ALA A 168 -1.09 -19.02 14.09
N THR A 169 0.21 -19.28 14.06
CA THR A 169 0.80 -20.51 14.62
C THR A 169 1.61 -20.26 15.88
N VAL A 170 2.30 -19.12 15.98
CA VAL A 170 3.26 -18.85 17.05
C VAL A 170 2.73 -17.84 18.08
N ILE A 171 2.03 -16.80 17.63
CA ILE A 171 1.70 -15.64 18.49
C ILE A 171 0.26 -15.70 18.99
N ALA A 172 -0.68 -15.94 18.08
CA ALA A 172 -2.10 -15.89 18.39
C ALA A 172 -2.86 -17.05 17.70
N PRO A 173 -2.70 -18.31 18.13
CA PRO A 173 -3.34 -19.45 17.49
C PRO A 173 -4.87 -19.39 17.41
N ALA A 174 -5.49 -18.76 18.42
CA ALA A 174 -6.94 -18.60 18.49
C ALA A 174 -7.53 -17.77 17.34
N VAL A 175 -6.73 -16.98 16.60
CA VAL A 175 -7.26 -16.21 15.44
C VAL A 175 -7.83 -17.11 14.35
N VAL A 176 -7.33 -18.35 14.22
CA VAL A 176 -7.77 -19.32 13.20
C VAL A 176 -9.23 -19.76 13.42
N GLU A 177 -9.72 -19.69 14.66
CA GLU A 177 -11.10 -20.01 15.01
C GLU A 177 -12.07 -18.89 14.56
N SER A 178 -11.55 -17.70 14.29
CA SER A 178 -12.35 -16.56 13.84
C SER A 178 -12.67 -16.65 12.36
N TRP A 179 -13.95 -16.48 12.01
CA TRP A 179 -14.37 -16.32 10.62
C TRP A 179 -13.65 -15.17 9.91
N PHE A 180 -13.35 -14.08 10.62
CA PHE A 180 -12.66 -12.93 10.07
C PHE A 180 -11.23 -13.25 9.62
N PHE A 181 -10.55 -14.20 10.27
CA PHE A 181 -9.22 -14.63 9.85
C PHE A 181 -9.26 -15.27 8.46
N TRP A 182 -10.27 -16.10 8.20
CA TRP A 182 -10.45 -16.72 6.88
C TRP A 182 -10.91 -15.73 5.82
N VAL A 183 -11.60 -14.65 6.18
CA VAL A 183 -11.83 -13.52 5.26
C VAL A 183 -10.50 -12.83 4.93
N ARG A 184 -9.66 -12.53 5.94
CA ARG A 184 -8.33 -11.95 5.74
C ARG A 184 -7.46 -12.81 4.83
N VAL A 185 -7.39 -14.11 5.08
CA VAL A 185 -6.53 -15.03 4.31
C VAL A 185 -7.16 -15.38 2.96
N GLY A 186 -8.41 -15.84 2.93
CA GLY A 186 -9.07 -16.29 1.72
C GLY A 186 -9.34 -15.16 0.73
N VAL A 187 -10.03 -14.11 1.18
CA VAL A 187 -10.39 -12.97 0.32
C VAL A 187 -9.22 -12.00 0.20
N GLY A 188 -8.54 -11.68 1.30
CA GLY A 188 -7.48 -10.67 1.31
C GLY A 188 -6.15 -11.09 0.69
N LEU A 189 -5.84 -12.39 0.65
CA LEU A 189 -4.52 -12.87 0.23
C LEU A 189 -4.61 -13.93 -0.88
N VAL A 190 -5.28 -15.05 -0.63
CA VAL A 190 -5.36 -16.19 -1.58
C VAL A 190 -6.04 -15.77 -2.88
N PHE A 191 -7.16 -15.04 -2.80
CA PHE A 191 -7.90 -14.62 -3.99
C PHE A 191 -7.12 -13.62 -4.87
N PRO A 192 -6.54 -12.52 -4.35
CA PRO A 192 -5.66 -11.64 -5.13
C PRO A 192 -4.46 -12.36 -5.73
N LEU A 193 -3.87 -13.32 -5.00
CA LEU A 193 -2.78 -14.13 -5.51
C LEU A 193 -3.24 -15.01 -6.68
N ALA A 194 -4.41 -15.63 -6.59
CA ALA A 194 -5.01 -16.38 -7.69
C ALA A 194 -5.27 -15.48 -8.90
N LEU A 195 -5.77 -14.25 -8.69
CA LEU A 195 -6.00 -13.26 -9.76
C LEU A 195 -4.69 -12.76 -10.40
N SER A 196 -3.57 -12.79 -9.68
CA SER A 196 -2.28 -12.36 -10.23
C SER A 196 -1.85 -13.18 -11.46
N VAL A 197 -2.29 -14.43 -11.56
CA VAL A 197 -1.99 -15.32 -12.70
C VAL A 197 -2.67 -14.85 -13.98
N PRO A 198 -4.01 -14.75 -14.08
CA PRO A 198 -4.67 -14.25 -15.27
C PRO A 198 -4.31 -12.79 -15.58
N VAL A 199 -4.02 -11.95 -14.57
CA VAL A 199 -3.47 -10.60 -14.82
C VAL A 199 -2.14 -10.68 -15.56
N HIS A 200 -1.23 -11.55 -15.13
CA HIS A 200 0.07 -11.72 -15.77
C HIS A 200 -0.06 -12.21 -17.22
N LEU A 201 -0.95 -13.17 -17.46
CA LEU A 201 -1.21 -13.72 -18.79
C LEU A 201 -1.82 -12.67 -19.73
N THR A 202 -2.85 -11.96 -19.27
CA THR A 202 -3.55 -10.94 -20.06
C THR A 202 -2.68 -9.71 -20.34
N ALA A 203 -1.86 -9.28 -19.37
CA ALA A 203 -0.91 -8.18 -19.55
C ALA A 203 0.17 -8.53 -20.60
N ARG A 204 0.65 -9.78 -20.66
CA ARG A 204 1.65 -10.21 -21.64
C ARG A 204 1.15 -10.19 -23.07
N VAL A 205 -0.11 -10.56 -23.29
CA VAL A 205 -0.76 -10.50 -24.61
C VAL A 205 -1.34 -9.11 -24.94
N ARG A 206 -1.03 -8.09 -24.12
CA ARG A 206 -1.51 -6.70 -24.25
C ARG A 206 -3.04 -6.55 -24.20
N SER A 207 -3.75 -7.49 -23.58
CA SER A 207 -5.19 -7.38 -23.32
C SER A 207 -5.43 -6.53 -22.08
N MET A 208 -5.19 -5.22 -22.20
CA MET A 208 -5.17 -4.31 -21.05
C MET A 208 -6.54 -4.10 -20.42
N MET A 209 -7.64 -4.20 -21.18
CA MET A 209 -8.99 -4.11 -20.62
C MET A 209 -9.27 -5.24 -19.62
N SER A 210 -8.91 -6.47 -19.97
CA SER A 210 -9.07 -7.64 -19.10
C SER A 210 -8.11 -7.57 -17.90
N ALA A 211 -6.83 -7.28 -18.14
CA ALA A 211 -5.82 -7.17 -17.08
C ALA A 211 -6.22 -6.12 -16.02
N THR A 212 -6.74 -4.98 -16.48
CA THR A 212 -7.16 -3.89 -15.59
C THR A 212 -8.39 -4.31 -14.77
N GLY A 213 -9.40 -4.92 -15.40
CA GLY A 213 -10.60 -5.39 -14.68
C GLY A 213 -10.27 -6.38 -13.55
N LEU A 214 -9.31 -7.29 -13.78
CA LEU A 214 -8.83 -8.22 -12.75
C LEU A 214 -8.08 -7.50 -11.61
N LEU A 215 -7.30 -6.47 -11.93
CA LEU A 215 -6.60 -5.65 -10.92
C LEU A 215 -7.56 -4.81 -10.05
N TYR A 216 -8.70 -4.36 -10.60
CA TYR A 216 -9.76 -3.73 -9.80
C TYR A 216 -10.31 -4.69 -8.74
N ILE A 217 -10.57 -5.93 -9.15
CA ILE A 217 -11.07 -6.98 -8.24
C ILE A 217 -10.01 -7.31 -7.19
N ALA A 218 -8.73 -7.45 -7.60
CA ALA A 218 -7.63 -7.70 -6.68
C ALA A 218 -7.47 -6.57 -5.65
N LEU A 219 -7.53 -5.30 -6.07
CA LEU A 219 -7.48 -4.16 -5.16
C LEU A 219 -8.62 -4.20 -4.14
N GLY A 220 -9.86 -4.43 -4.58
CA GLY A 220 -11.02 -4.51 -3.69
C GLY A 220 -10.90 -5.63 -2.67
N ALA A 221 -10.39 -6.79 -3.10
CA ALA A 221 -10.16 -7.94 -2.24
C ALA A 221 -9.03 -7.69 -1.22
N ILE A 222 -7.90 -7.10 -1.64
CA ILE A 222 -6.81 -6.68 -0.73
C ILE A 222 -7.33 -5.65 0.28
N LEU A 223 -8.12 -4.66 -0.17
CA LEU A 223 -8.69 -3.64 0.71
C LEU A 223 -9.61 -4.24 1.78
N ALA A 224 -10.48 -5.17 1.39
CA ALA A 224 -11.33 -5.89 2.33
C ALA A 224 -10.48 -6.68 3.35
N GLY A 225 -9.46 -7.39 2.87
CA GLY A 225 -8.52 -8.11 3.72
C GLY A 225 -7.78 -7.21 4.71
N GLU A 226 -7.22 -6.10 4.24
CA GLU A 226 -6.51 -5.14 5.08
C GLU A 226 -7.42 -4.50 6.12
N LEU A 227 -8.67 -4.18 5.77
CA LEU A 227 -9.64 -3.67 6.74
C LEU A 227 -9.87 -4.67 7.87
N VAL A 228 -10.01 -5.96 7.55
CA VAL A 228 -10.11 -7.02 8.55
C VAL A 228 -8.82 -7.15 9.36
N GLY A 229 -7.64 -7.03 8.75
CA GLY A 229 -6.36 -6.97 9.45
C GLY A 229 -6.31 -5.84 10.49
N ARG A 230 -6.81 -4.64 10.13
CA ARG A 230 -6.93 -3.53 11.09
C ARG A 230 -7.92 -3.81 12.21
N LEU A 231 -8.99 -4.56 11.97
CA LEU A 231 -9.89 -5.01 13.04
C LEU A 231 -9.16 -5.93 14.04
N PHE A 232 -8.34 -6.87 13.55
CA PHE A 232 -7.52 -7.70 14.44
C PHE A 232 -6.47 -6.89 15.20
N LEU A 233 -5.83 -5.91 14.56
CA LEU A 233 -4.87 -5.03 15.23
C LEU A 233 -5.51 -4.25 16.36
N PHE A 234 -6.63 -3.57 16.09
CA PHE A 234 -7.26 -2.67 17.06
C PHE A 234 -8.10 -3.41 18.11
N PHE A 235 -8.86 -4.45 17.75
CA PHE A 235 -9.73 -5.15 18.70
C PHE A 235 -9.13 -6.44 19.24
N GLY A 236 -8.41 -7.18 18.40
CA GLY A 236 -7.75 -8.44 18.78
C GLY A 236 -6.36 -8.25 19.36
N GLN A 237 -5.76 -7.06 19.25
CA GLN A 237 -4.36 -6.79 19.60
C GLN A 237 -3.37 -7.71 18.86
N VAL A 238 -3.72 -8.16 17.65
CA VAL A 238 -2.88 -9.02 16.80
C VAL A 238 -2.62 -8.31 15.46
N PRO A 239 -1.34 -7.99 15.13
CA PRO A 239 -1.01 -7.26 13.91
C PRO A 239 -0.95 -8.18 12.69
N ILE A 240 -2.08 -8.68 12.17
CA ILE A 240 -2.15 -9.65 11.05
C ILE A 240 -2.62 -9.05 9.71
#